data_AF-A0AAD8EXR6-F1
#
_entry.id   AF-A0AAD8EXR6-F1
#
_cell.length_a   1.000
_cell.length_b   1.000
_cell.length_c   1.000
_cell.angle_alpha   90.00
_cell.angle_beta   90.00
_cell.angle_gamma   90.00
#
_symmetry.space_group_name_H-M   'P 1'
#
loop_
_entity.id
_entity.type
_entity.pdbx_description
1 polymer ?
#
loop_
_entity_poly.entity_id
_entity_poly.type
_entity_poly.pdbx_seq_one_letter_code
_entity_poly.pdbx_strand_id
1 'polypeptide(L)'
;GPANLQAVWKRKKAGNEENYPYANNFINSKQVFSVISGCNTYDYASELKFTLEEKDNGTLYTCVVMEDNNERSRKMFTIGVNP
;
A
#
# COMPACT_ATOMS: atom_id res chain seq x y z
N GLY A 1 19.66 13.17 1.54
CA GLY A 1 18.58 13.26 0.54
C GLY A 1 17.44 12.38 0.99
N PRO A 2 16.23 12.50 0.42
CA PRO A 2 15.13 11.63 0.79
C PRO A 2 15.42 10.16 0.48
N ALA A 3 14.89 9.27 1.32
CA ALA A 3 14.86 7.83 1.06
C ALA A 3 14.09 7.53 -0.25
N ASN A 4 14.53 6.54 -1.01
CA ASN A 4 13.77 6.09 -2.18
C ASN A 4 12.63 5.16 -1.72
N LEU A 5 11.54 5.75 -1.22
CA LEU A 5 10.39 5.00 -0.74
C LEU A 5 9.43 4.66 -1.89
N GLN A 6 9.01 3.40 -1.92
CA GLN A 6 7.98 2.88 -2.82
C GLN A 6 6.95 2.08 -2.03
N ALA A 7 5.67 2.20 -2.39
CA ALA A 7 4.66 1.32 -1.82
C ALA A 7 4.38 0.15 -2.76
N VAL A 8 4.28 -1.04 -2.17
CA VAL A 8 3.91 -2.29 -2.84
C VAL A 8 2.64 -2.80 -2.20
N TRP A 9 1.68 -3.19 -3.04
CA TRP A 9 0.44 -3.77 -2.58
C TRP A 9 0.51 -5.30 -2.61
N LYS A 10 0.02 -5.91 -1.54
CA LYS A 10 -0.13 -7.35 -1.39
C LYS A 10 -1.56 -7.68 -1.00
N ARG A 11 -1.99 -8.90 -1.30
CA ARG A 11 -3.25 -9.45 -0.82
C ARG A 11 -3.04 -10.84 -0.24
N LYS A 12 -3.87 -11.21 0.73
CA LYS A 12 -3.90 -12.56 1.28
C LYS A 12 -5.26 -13.18 1.02
N LYS A 13 -5.27 -14.26 0.22
CA LYS A 13 -6.45 -15.07 -0.07
C LYS A 13 -6.18 -16.51 0.36
N ALA A 14 -7.14 -17.13 1.06
CA ALA A 14 -7.05 -18.52 1.50
C ALA A 14 -5.76 -18.89 2.26
N GLY A 15 -5.16 -17.94 2.99
CA GLY A 15 -4.00 -18.19 3.84
C GLY A 15 -2.64 -17.78 3.28
N ASN A 16 -2.51 -17.49 1.99
CA ASN A 16 -1.23 -17.13 1.37
C ASN A 16 -1.18 -15.64 1.00
N GLU A 17 -0.12 -14.94 1.41
CA GLU A 17 0.14 -13.54 1.01
C GLU A 17 0.89 -13.54 -0.32
N GLU A 18 0.36 -12.79 -1.28
CA GLU A 18 0.95 -12.63 -2.61
C GLU A 18 0.98 -11.15 -3.00
N ASN A 19 1.86 -10.80 -3.94
CA ASN A 19 1.83 -9.47 -4.55
C ASN A 19 0.48 -9.26 -5.23
N TYR A 20 -0.06 -8.04 -5.11
CA TYR A 20 -1.29 -7.71 -5.77
C TYR A 20 -1.08 -7.80 -7.30
N PRO A 21 -1.81 -8.67 -8.01
CA PRO A 21 -1.44 -9.07 -9.37
C PRO A 21 -1.75 -8.00 -10.41
N TYR A 22 -2.54 -6.99 -10.07
CA TYR A 22 -2.95 -5.93 -10.99
C TYR A 22 -2.12 -4.68 -10.71
N ALA A 23 -0.90 -4.61 -11.25
CA ALA A 23 0.00 -3.48 -11.04
C ALA A 23 -0.58 -2.13 -11.49
N ASN A 24 -1.42 -2.13 -12.53
CA ASN A 24 -2.09 -0.94 -13.06
C ASN A 24 -3.21 -0.40 -12.16
N ASN A 25 -3.57 -1.15 -11.12
CA ASN A 25 -4.64 -0.80 -10.20
C ASN A 25 -4.13 -0.08 -8.95
N PHE A 26 -2.84 0.24 -8.86
CA PHE A 26 -2.36 1.15 -7.83
C PHE A 26 -1.45 2.23 -8.39
N ILE A 27 -1.44 3.37 -7.71
CA ILE A 27 -0.65 4.54 -8.08
C ILE A 27 0.17 4.93 -6.86
N ASN A 28 1.48 4.99 -7.03
CA ASN A 28 2.38 5.63 -6.07
C ASN A 28 2.50 7.10 -6.44
N SER A 29 2.28 8.00 -5.47
CA SER A 29 2.50 9.43 -5.68
C SER A 29 3.98 9.71 -5.89
N LYS A 30 4.27 10.83 -6.55
CA LYS A 30 5.59 11.44 -6.37
C LYS A 30 5.73 11.86 -4.91
N GLN A 31 6.96 11.81 -4.43
CA GLN A 31 7.30 12.38 -3.13
C GLN A 31 6.92 13.87 -3.09
N VAL A 32 6.30 14.27 -1.98
CA VAL A 32 6.03 15.68 -1.68
C VAL A 32 6.94 16.10 -0.53
N PHE A 33 7.70 17.18 -0.73
CA PHE A 33 8.55 17.75 0.32
C PHE A 33 7.81 18.86 1.05
N SER A 34 7.91 18.86 2.37
CA SER A 34 7.40 19.92 3.24
C SER A 34 8.36 20.15 4.41
N VAL A 35 8.23 21.30 5.08
CA VAL A 35 8.96 21.58 6.33
C VAL A 35 7.93 21.79 7.44
N ILE A 36 7.91 20.87 8.41
CA ILE A 36 6.97 20.91 9.53
C ILE A 36 7.78 21.07 10.81
N SER A 37 7.53 22.14 11.55
CA SER A 37 8.23 22.45 12.82
C SER A 37 9.76 22.44 12.72
N GLY A 38 10.32 22.88 11.59
CA GLY A 38 11.76 22.90 11.33
C GLY A 38 12.35 21.55 10.91
N CYS A 39 11.54 20.50 10.81
CA CYS A 39 11.95 19.21 10.27
C CYS A 39 11.62 19.13 8.78
N ASN A 40 12.56 18.63 7.99
CA ASN A 40 12.29 18.23 6.61
C ASN A 40 11.40 16.99 6.61
N THR A 41 10.20 17.12 6.08
CA THR A 41 9.22 16.05 5.96
C THR A 41 9.03 15.68 4.49
N TYR A 42 8.82 14.40 4.26
CA TYR A 42 8.68 13.81 2.95
C TYR A 42 7.48 12.89 2.94
N ASP A 43 6.43 13.31 2.27
CA ASP A 43 5.15 12.61 2.22
C ASP A 43 5.07 11.73 0.96
N TYR A 44 4.58 10.52 1.16
CA TYR A 44 4.35 9.53 0.11
C TYR A 44 2.95 8.97 0.27
N ALA A 45 2.22 8.88 -0.83
CA ALA A 45 0.91 8.28 -0.87
C ALA A 45 0.89 7.12 -1.87
N SER A 46 0.07 6.13 -1.58
CA SER A 46 -0.24 5.05 -2.51
C SER A 46 -1.72 4.76 -2.45
N GLU A 47 -2.34 4.68 -3.62
CA GLU A 47 -3.77 4.41 -3.75
C GLU A 47 -3.97 3.10 -4.50
N LEU A 48 -4.77 2.18 -3.94
CA LEU A 48 -5.19 0.96 -4.59
C LEU A 48 -6.66 1.09 -5.02
N LYS A 49 -6.90 0.91 -6.32
CA LYS A 49 -8.23 0.86 -6.93
C LYS A 49 -8.62 -0.58 -7.20
N PHE A 50 -9.75 -1.00 -6.67
CA PHE A 50 -10.29 -2.34 -6.94
C PHE A 50 -11.81 -2.26 -6.99
N THR A 51 -12.40 -3.19 -7.72
CA THR A 51 -13.83 -3.43 -7.69
C THR A 51 -14.09 -4.47 -6.61
N LEU A 52 -15.03 -4.18 -5.71
CA LEU A 52 -15.47 -5.13 -4.70
C LEU A 52 -16.24 -6.27 -5.37
N GLU A 53 -15.79 -7.50 -5.15
CA GLU A 53 -16.53 -8.70 -5.52
C GLU A 53 -16.86 -9.53 -4.27
N GLU A 54 -17.94 -10.32 -4.29
CA GLU A 54 -18.31 -11.20 -3.15
C GLU A 54 -17.16 -12.12 -2.72
N LYS A 55 -16.36 -12.57 -3.69
CA LYS A 55 -15.17 -13.42 -3.48
C LYS A 55 -14.04 -12.73 -2.70
N ASP A 56 -14.14 -11.43 -2.46
CA ASP A 56 -13.16 -10.63 -1.72
C ASP A 56 -13.51 -10.53 -0.23
N ASN A 57 -14.66 -11.02 0.21
CA ASN A 57 -15.02 -11.05 1.62
C ASN A 57 -13.96 -11.80 2.46
N GLY A 58 -13.43 -11.15 3.49
CA GLY A 58 -12.35 -11.67 4.31
C GLY A 58 -10.95 -11.58 3.67
N THR A 59 -10.81 -10.99 2.48
CA THR A 59 -9.51 -10.75 1.85
C THR A 59 -8.79 -9.63 2.59
N LEU A 60 -7.57 -9.92 3.04
CA LEU A 60 -6.68 -8.96 3.68
C LEU A 60 -5.81 -8.29 2.62
N TYR A 61 -5.82 -6.96 2.60
CA TYR A 61 -4.96 -6.13 1.76
C TYR A 61 -3.89 -5.51 2.63
N THR A 62 -2.65 -5.53 2.12
CA THR A 62 -1.48 -4.99 2.80
C THR A 62 -0.80 -3.98 1.89
N CYS A 63 -0.65 -2.75 2.35
CA CYS A 63 0.25 -1.77 1.77
C CYS A 63 1.59 -1.85 2.51
N VAL A 64 2.67 -2.13 1.79
CA VAL A 64 4.01 -2.23 2.33
C VAL A 64 4.85 -1.09 1.76
N VAL A 65 5.42 -0.25 2.63
CA VAL A 65 6.37 0.79 2.24
C VAL A 65 7.78 0.22 2.32
N MET A 66 8.45 0.21 1.17
CA MET A 66 9.81 -0.30 1.00
C MET A 66 10.76 0.86 0.79
N GLU A 67 11.95 0.80 1.40
CA GLU A 67 13.11 1.58 0.99
C GLU A 67 14.09 0.62 0.32
N ASP A 68 14.29 0.82 -0.99
CA ASP A 68 14.93 -0.17 -1.86
C ASP A 68 14.22 -1.53 -1.77
N ASN A 69 14.78 -2.46 -0.98
CA ASN A 69 14.26 -3.81 -0.72
C ASN A 69 13.97 -4.09 0.76
N ASN A 70 14.08 -3.08 1.63
CA ASN A 70 13.81 -3.22 3.06
C ASN A 70 12.43 -2.68 3.39
N GLU A 71 11.60 -3.49 4.05
CA GLU A 71 10.32 -3.04 4.60
C GLU A 71 10.57 -1.99 5.69
N ARG A 72 9.99 -0.80 5.53
CA ARG A 72 10.03 0.29 6.52
C ARG A 72 8.73 0.38 7.32
N SER A 73 7.62 0.04 6.69
CA SER A 73 6.29 0.16 7.29
C SER A 73 5.29 -0.73 6.55
N ARG A 74 4.23 -1.14 7.26
CA ARG A 74 3.07 -1.81 6.68
C ARG A 74 1.77 -1.29 7.27
N LYS A 75 0.73 -1.28 6.44
CA LYS A 75 -0.65 -1.05 6.86
C LYS A 75 -1.57 -2.08 6.23
N MET A 76 -2.54 -2.54 7.00
CA MET A 76 -3.44 -3.63 6.62
C MET A 76 -4.89 -3.20 6.74
N PHE A 77 -5.74 -3.72 5.86
CA PHE A 77 -7.19 -3.66 6.02
C PHE A 77 -7.84 -4.91 5.42
N THR A 78 -8.98 -5.30 5.97
CA THR A 78 -9.77 -6.42 5.47
C THR A 78 -11.04 -5.88 4.85
N ILE A 79 -11.46 -6.47 3.74
CA ILE A 79 -12.75 -6.17 3.13
C ILE A 79 -13.80 -7.07 3.76
N GLY A 80 -14.85 -6.48 4.31
CA GLY A 80 -16.10 -7.16 4.65
C GLY A 80 -17.14 -6.84 3.59
N VAL A 81 -17.62 -7.84 2.87
CA VAL A 81 -18.80 -7.69 2.01
C VAL A 81 -19.98 -8.18 2.82
N ASN A 82 -20.80 -7.26 3.33
CA ASN A 82 -22.07 -7.62 3.94
C ASN A 82 -23.06 -7.98 2.81
N PRO A 83 -23.69 -9.16 2.84
CA PRO A 83 -24.72 -9.55 1.88
C PRO A 83 -25.97 -8.69 1.97
#